data_AF-A0A959TQQ0-F1
#
_entry.id   AF-A0A959TQQ0-F1
#
_cell.length_a   1.000
_cell.length_b   1.000
_cell.length_c   1.000
_cell.angle_alpha   90.00
_cell.angle_beta   90.00
_cell.angle_gamma   90.00
#
_symmetry.space_group_name_H-M   'P 1'
#
loop_
_entity.id
_entity.type
_entity.pdbx_description
1 polymer ?
#
loop_
_entity_poly.entity_id
_entity_poly.type
_entity_poly.pdbx_seq_one_letter_code
_entity_poly.pdbx_strand_id
1 'polypeptide(L)'
;MQKRAIALALAVSSVTTAFICSAQDGQMIWNIKAVLPDGHTLDVKAFDPEGGRHDVKALLSGDPHVLDVKALDGGALRPVKVIVSADAFAPVKAIGPDGRLWEVKALTPAGDRLDVKGVARSGRIFHIKAITTDGELLGVKAIAPDGRFYDVKGVKMLDDPVEMKVGNVPVAAHVKALPQVGGDLEDLIWNVKAIGMDGHPIDLKAVDAAGHVHAVKAFVEDGNTQVMDVKALIDGRKVPVKVVPGEGAQLPVKAIGADGNIYAIKAIFPDGTRSDVKAVTGTGQVLSIKAIAPDGQLLGVKSISPHGELRDIKGLTFVEPGTETTVNGAAIRAHVKAVPQVP
;
A
#
# COMPACT_ATOMS: atom_id res chain seq x y z
N MET A 1 31.48 30.51 54.36
CA MET A 1 32.31 30.18 53.18
C MET A 1 32.76 28.74 53.39
N GLN A 2 32.29 27.70 52.68
CA GLN A 2 32.29 27.48 51.24
C GLN A 2 31.15 26.50 50.88
N LYS A 3 30.61 26.66 49.67
CA LYS A 3 29.37 26.08 49.13
C LYS A 3 29.50 24.57 48.84
N ARG A 4 28.50 23.77 49.22
CA ARG A 4 28.17 22.50 48.55
C ARG A 4 26.84 22.68 47.83
N ALA A 5 26.90 22.83 46.51
CA ALA A 5 25.74 22.75 45.64
C ALA A 5 25.47 21.28 45.35
N ILE A 6 24.36 20.74 45.83
CA ILE A 6 23.81 19.47 45.36
C ILE A 6 22.82 19.86 44.27
N ALA A 7 23.21 19.63 43.02
CA ALA A 7 22.33 19.79 41.87
C ALA A 7 21.26 18.69 41.90
N LEU A 8 20.02 19.09 42.11
CA LEU A 8 18.84 18.24 41.97
C LEU A 8 18.56 18.10 40.46
N ALA A 9 18.89 16.96 39.87
CA ALA A 9 18.52 16.65 38.51
C ALA A 9 17.01 16.36 38.47
N LEU A 10 16.21 17.32 37.99
CA LEU A 10 14.84 17.06 37.53
C LEU A 10 14.93 16.17 36.29
N ALA A 11 14.62 14.89 36.45
CA ALA A 11 14.28 14.03 35.33
C ALA A 11 12.88 14.43 34.85
N VAL A 12 12.81 15.24 33.79
CA VAL A 12 11.58 15.44 33.02
C VAL A 12 11.35 14.14 32.24
N SER A 13 10.56 13.24 32.83
CA SER A 13 10.06 12.07 32.12
C SER A 13 9.03 12.54 31.11
N SER A 14 9.46 12.70 29.86
CA SER A 14 8.57 12.89 28.72
C SER A 14 7.70 11.64 28.57
N VAL A 15 6.46 11.73 29.02
CA VAL A 15 5.41 10.76 28.73
C VAL A 15 5.14 10.85 27.23
N THR A 16 5.81 10.02 26.44
CA THR A 16 5.34 9.67 25.10
C THR A 16 4.08 8.84 25.28
N THR A 17 2.93 9.52 25.22
CA THR A 17 1.63 8.87 25.04
C THR A 17 1.64 8.18 23.67
N ALA A 18 2.05 6.93 23.64
CA ALA A 18 1.76 6.06 22.52
C ALA A 18 0.24 5.93 22.45
N PHE A 19 -0.37 6.50 21.42
CA PHE A 19 -1.75 6.21 21.06
C PHE A 19 -1.80 4.76 20.57
N ILE A 20 -1.86 3.82 21.52
CA ILE A 20 -2.42 2.51 21.24
C ILE A 20 -3.91 2.75 21.09
N CYS A 21 -4.36 2.82 19.84
CA CYS A 21 -5.77 2.68 19.53
C CYS A 21 -6.22 1.34 20.11
N SER A 22 -6.94 1.39 21.23
CA SER A 22 -7.55 0.23 21.84
C SER A 22 -8.39 -0.47 20.78
N ALA A 23 -8.13 -1.75 20.57
CA ALA A 23 -8.98 -2.62 19.76
C ALA A 23 -10.40 -2.58 20.32
N GLN A 24 -11.28 -1.80 19.70
CA GLN A 24 -12.71 -2.05 19.81
C GLN A 24 -13.04 -3.17 18.81
N ASP A 25 -13.39 -4.34 19.36
CA ASP A 25 -14.03 -5.50 18.73
C ASP A 25 -13.57 -5.87 17.31
N GLY A 26 -12.46 -6.60 17.19
CA GLY A 26 -12.19 -7.52 16.05
C GLY A 26 -12.20 -6.94 14.62
N GLN A 27 -12.40 -5.62 14.46
CA GLN A 27 -12.57 -4.97 13.17
C GLN A 27 -11.18 -4.66 12.62
N MET A 28 -10.80 -5.34 11.54
CA MET A 28 -9.53 -5.04 10.88
C MET A 28 -9.64 -3.69 10.17
N ILE A 29 -8.78 -2.74 10.55
CA ILE A 29 -8.75 -1.38 10.02
C ILE A 29 -7.73 -1.30 8.87
N TRP A 30 -8.19 -0.80 7.72
CA TRP A 30 -7.39 -0.62 6.52
C TRP A 30 -7.14 0.86 6.27
N ASN A 31 -5.91 1.22 5.92
CA ASN A 31 -5.52 2.60 5.64
C ASN A 31 -6.05 3.03 4.27
N ILE A 32 -6.71 4.19 4.18
CA ILE A 32 -7.02 4.78 2.87
C ILE A 32 -5.87 5.68 2.43
N LYS A 33 -5.36 5.42 1.23
CA LYS A 33 -4.25 6.17 0.62
C LYS A 33 -4.54 6.51 -0.84
N ALA A 34 -3.99 7.62 -1.32
CA ALA A 34 -3.84 7.84 -2.76
C ALA A 34 -2.46 7.32 -3.20
N VAL A 35 -2.37 6.65 -4.35
CA VAL A 35 -1.14 6.03 -4.85
C VAL A 35 -0.53 6.91 -5.95
N LEU A 36 0.75 7.23 -5.79
CA LEU A 36 1.55 8.00 -6.73
C LEU A 36 2.15 7.11 -7.82
N PRO A 37 2.54 7.67 -8.99
CA PRO A 37 3.12 6.90 -10.09
C PRO A 37 4.41 6.15 -9.75
N ASP A 38 5.19 6.67 -8.81
CA ASP A 38 6.41 6.03 -8.28
C ASP A 38 6.12 4.92 -7.27
N GLY A 39 4.83 4.64 -7.01
CA GLY A 39 4.32 3.64 -6.09
C GLY A 39 4.34 4.07 -4.63
N HIS A 40 4.69 5.32 -4.28
CA HIS A 40 4.49 5.85 -2.93
C HIS A 40 3.03 6.23 -2.69
N THR A 41 2.70 6.59 -1.45
CA THR A 41 1.32 6.88 -1.07
C THR A 41 1.17 8.19 -0.31
N LEU A 42 0.04 8.85 -0.54
CA LEU A 42 -0.44 10.01 0.19
C LEU A 42 -1.55 9.59 1.16
N ASP A 43 -1.53 10.18 2.35
CA ASP A 43 -2.57 9.99 3.35
C ASP A 43 -3.90 10.59 2.89
N VAL A 44 -5.00 9.84 2.98
CA VAL A 44 -6.35 10.38 2.77
C VAL A 44 -7.02 10.65 4.11
N LYS A 45 -7.47 11.87 4.31
CA LYS A 45 -8.03 12.37 5.58
C LYS A 45 -9.30 13.16 5.32
N ALA A 46 -10.17 13.22 6.33
CA ALA A 46 -11.33 14.10 6.35
C ALA A 46 -11.00 15.35 7.19
N PHE A 47 -11.53 16.49 6.77
CA PHE A 47 -11.36 17.77 7.45
C PHE A 47 -12.71 18.39 7.75
N ASP A 48 -12.99 18.60 9.02
CA ASP A 48 -14.20 19.30 9.45
C ASP A 48 -14.11 20.81 9.15
N PRO A 49 -15.23 21.55 9.19
CA PRO A 49 -15.26 23.00 8.94
C PRO A 49 -14.38 23.81 9.90
N GLU A 50 -14.13 23.29 11.10
CA GLU A 50 -13.26 23.87 12.12
C GLU A 50 -11.76 23.60 11.85
N GLY A 51 -11.44 22.79 10.83
CA GLY A 51 -10.09 22.44 10.40
C GLY A 51 -9.51 21.20 11.09
N GLY A 52 -10.29 20.53 11.95
CA GLY A 52 -9.93 19.26 12.59
C GLY A 52 -9.71 18.16 11.56
N ARG A 53 -8.65 17.38 11.78
CA ARG A 53 -8.18 16.32 10.88
C ARG A 53 -8.61 14.95 11.42
N HIS A 54 -9.26 14.17 10.58
CA HIS A 54 -9.83 12.87 10.92
C HIS A 54 -9.30 11.79 9.98
N ASP A 55 -8.98 10.62 10.55
CA ASP A 55 -8.48 9.49 9.79
C ASP A 55 -9.58 8.89 8.92
N VAL A 56 -9.32 8.66 7.64
CA VAL A 56 -10.24 7.91 6.77
C VAL A 56 -9.73 6.49 6.64
N LYS A 57 -10.56 5.52 7.02
CA LYS A 57 -10.23 4.09 7.05
C LYS A 57 -11.30 3.27 6.37
N ALA A 58 -10.90 2.14 5.80
CA ALA A 58 -11.82 1.06 5.45
C ALA A 58 -11.92 0.09 6.62
N LEU A 59 -13.12 -0.39 6.89
CA LEU A 59 -13.42 -1.22 8.03
C LEU A 59 -13.92 -2.59 7.55
N LEU A 60 -13.22 -3.63 7.97
CA LEU A 60 -13.65 -5.01 7.76
C LEU A 60 -14.50 -5.49 8.93
N SER A 61 -15.81 -5.47 8.76
CA SER A 61 -16.78 -6.06 9.69
C SER A 61 -17.71 -6.99 8.92
N GLY A 62 -17.37 -8.27 8.86
CA GLY A 62 -18.13 -9.29 8.14
C GLY A 62 -17.52 -9.63 6.79
N ASP A 63 -18.23 -9.30 5.70
CA ASP A 63 -17.88 -9.72 4.34
C ASP A 63 -16.53 -9.14 3.86
N PRO A 64 -15.51 -9.97 3.59
CA PRO A 64 -14.23 -9.49 3.10
C PRO A 64 -14.32 -8.88 1.69
N HIS A 65 -15.40 -9.06 0.94
CA HIS A 65 -15.50 -8.53 -0.44
C HIS A 65 -15.97 -7.07 -0.51
N VAL A 66 -16.49 -6.50 0.58
CA VAL A 66 -16.97 -5.11 0.59
C VAL A 66 -16.72 -4.47 1.95
N LEU A 67 -15.77 -3.53 2.01
CA LEU A 67 -15.45 -2.81 3.25
C LEU A 67 -16.09 -1.43 3.24
N ASP A 68 -16.55 -1.02 4.42
CA ASP A 68 -17.12 0.30 4.65
C ASP A 68 -16.01 1.34 4.83
N VAL A 69 -16.09 2.47 4.10
CA VAL A 69 -15.15 3.58 4.28
C VAL A 69 -15.76 4.64 5.20
N LYS A 70 -15.05 4.96 6.27
CA LYS A 70 -15.48 5.88 7.33
C LYS A 70 -14.37 6.87 7.69
N ALA A 71 -14.76 8.05 8.15
CA ALA A 71 -13.87 8.94 8.88
C ALA A 71 -13.99 8.66 10.38
N LEU A 72 -12.87 8.64 11.10
CA LEU A 72 -12.78 8.38 12.53
C LEU A 72 -12.74 9.71 13.28
N ASP A 73 -13.77 9.98 14.06
CA ASP A 73 -13.97 11.23 14.80
C ASP A 73 -14.11 10.92 16.30
N GLY A 74 -13.00 11.00 17.04
CA GLY A 74 -13.01 10.75 18.49
C GLY A 74 -13.56 9.38 18.91
N GLY A 75 -13.41 8.36 18.05
CA GLY A 75 -13.97 7.01 18.24
C GLY A 75 -15.34 6.79 17.57
N ALA A 76 -16.03 7.85 17.15
CA ALA A 76 -17.24 7.74 16.34
C ALA A 76 -16.90 7.51 14.85
N LEU A 77 -17.73 6.70 14.18
CA LEU A 77 -17.59 6.43 12.75
C LEU A 77 -18.50 7.35 11.93
N ARG A 78 -17.91 8.23 11.12
CA ARG A 78 -18.62 9.13 10.22
C ARG A 78 -18.69 8.53 8.81
N PRO A 79 -19.87 8.50 8.15
CA PRO A 79 -19.97 7.93 6.82
C PRO A 79 -19.25 8.80 5.80
N VAL A 80 -18.46 8.18 4.92
CA VAL A 80 -17.89 8.81 3.72
C VAL A 80 -18.75 8.43 2.52
N LYS A 81 -19.20 9.42 1.76
CA LYS A 81 -20.20 9.26 0.70
C LYS A 81 -19.83 10.08 -0.54
N VAL A 82 -20.33 9.63 -1.69
CA VAL A 82 -20.41 10.49 -2.88
C VAL A 82 -21.67 11.32 -2.74
N ILE A 83 -21.54 12.64 -2.85
CA ILE A 83 -22.65 13.59 -2.69
C ILE A 83 -23.26 13.89 -4.05
N VAL A 84 -24.58 14.07 -4.10
CA VAL A 84 -25.26 14.52 -5.32
C VAL A 84 -24.73 15.89 -5.72
N SER A 85 -24.25 16.02 -6.96
CA SER A 85 -23.78 17.27 -7.53
C SER A 85 -24.01 17.30 -9.05
N ALA A 86 -24.08 18.50 -9.61
CA ALA A 86 -24.06 18.76 -11.05
C ALA A 86 -22.65 19.08 -11.56
N ASP A 87 -21.64 19.12 -10.69
CA ASP A 87 -20.26 19.39 -11.05
C ASP A 87 -19.67 18.28 -11.94
N ALA A 88 -18.64 18.63 -12.72
CA ALA A 88 -17.93 17.67 -13.57
C ALA A 88 -17.37 16.47 -12.79
N PHE A 89 -16.96 16.67 -11.54
CA PHE A 89 -16.49 15.62 -10.65
C PHE A 89 -17.35 15.56 -9.38
N ALA A 90 -17.86 14.37 -9.07
CA ALA A 90 -18.75 14.15 -7.95
C ALA A 90 -18.00 14.31 -6.60
N PRO A 91 -18.47 15.17 -5.67
CA PRO A 91 -17.79 15.37 -4.40
C PRO A 91 -17.80 14.10 -3.54
N VAL A 92 -16.64 13.75 -2.98
CA VAL A 92 -16.53 12.75 -1.91
C VAL A 92 -16.36 13.48 -0.59
N LYS A 93 -17.27 13.25 0.36
CA LYS A 93 -17.30 13.96 1.64
C LYS A 93 -17.55 12.99 2.79
N ALA A 94 -16.99 13.29 3.96
CA ALA A 94 -17.51 12.71 5.20
C ALA A 94 -18.69 13.55 5.68
N ILE A 95 -19.64 12.93 6.40
CA ILE A 95 -20.82 13.62 6.93
C ILE A 95 -20.68 13.67 8.45
N GLY A 96 -20.55 14.88 8.99
CA GLY A 96 -20.44 15.15 10.41
C GLY A 96 -21.71 14.84 11.19
N PRO A 97 -21.66 14.87 12.54
CA PRO A 97 -22.80 14.55 13.41
C PRO A 97 -24.03 15.44 13.19
N ASP A 98 -23.81 16.68 12.77
CA ASP A 98 -24.84 17.69 12.50
C ASP A 98 -25.26 17.74 11.02
N GLY A 99 -24.75 16.82 10.19
CA GLY A 99 -24.98 16.80 8.75
C GLY A 99 -24.11 17.75 7.95
N ARG A 100 -23.16 18.48 8.57
CA ARG A 100 -22.18 19.26 7.81
C ARG A 100 -21.27 18.34 7.02
N LEU A 101 -20.89 18.80 5.83
CA LEU A 101 -19.99 18.07 4.95
C LEU A 101 -18.54 18.40 5.29
N TRP A 102 -17.75 17.36 5.47
CA TRP A 102 -16.31 17.45 5.72
C TRP A 102 -15.56 17.14 4.43
N GLU A 103 -14.52 17.92 4.18
CA GLU A 103 -13.66 17.78 3.03
C GLU A 103 -12.84 16.48 3.13
N VAL A 104 -12.89 15.62 2.10
CA VAL A 104 -11.96 14.47 2.02
C VAL A 104 -10.84 14.81 1.05
N LYS A 105 -9.60 14.79 1.55
CA LYS A 105 -8.41 15.22 0.82
C LYS A 105 -7.27 14.22 0.94
N ALA A 106 -6.45 14.12 -0.10
CA ALA A 106 -5.15 13.47 -0.01
C ALA A 106 -4.08 14.51 0.36
N LEU A 107 -3.12 14.13 1.21
CA LEU A 107 -2.12 15.06 1.76
C LEU A 107 -0.74 14.81 1.16
N THR A 108 -0.17 15.83 0.52
CA THR A 108 1.22 15.79 0.07
C THR A 108 2.18 15.87 1.27
N PRO A 109 3.45 15.45 1.12
CA PRO A 109 4.46 15.64 2.16
C PRO A 109 4.67 17.11 2.55
N ALA A 110 4.42 18.06 1.61
CA ALA A 110 4.49 19.49 1.87
C ALA A 110 3.26 20.03 2.63
N GLY A 111 2.20 19.22 2.77
CA GLY A 111 0.97 19.59 3.47
C GLY A 111 -0.16 20.08 2.57
N ASP A 112 0.04 20.08 1.24
CA ASP A 112 -1.01 20.45 0.28
C ASP A 112 -2.16 19.45 0.32
N ARG A 113 -3.37 19.96 0.06
CA ARG A 113 -4.61 19.19 0.12
C ARG A 113 -5.15 18.97 -1.28
N LEU A 114 -4.96 17.76 -1.80
CA LEU A 114 -5.48 17.34 -3.09
C LEU A 114 -6.94 16.91 -2.96
N ASP A 115 -7.77 17.31 -3.92
CA ASP A 115 -9.18 16.94 -3.98
C ASP A 115 -9.35 15.43 -4.18
N VAL A 116 -10.21 14.78 -3.39
CA VAL A 116 -10.66 13.40 -3.64
C VAL A 116 -12.09 13.44 -4.16
N LYS A 117 -12.31 12.95 -5.38
CA LYS A 117 -13.60 13.03 -6.07
C LYS A 117 -13.94 11.76 -6.85
N GLY A 118 -15.22 11.58 -7.14
CA GLY A 118 -15.68 10.65 -8.17
C GLY A 118 -15.48 11.27 -9.55
N VAL A 119 -14.51 10.79 -10.31
CA VAL A 119 -14.05 11.45 -11.56
C VAL A 119 -14.58 10.80 -12.83
N ALA A 120 -15.05 9.56 -12.73
CA ALA A 120 -15.65 8.83 -13.83
C ALA A 120 -16.71 7.86 -13.28
N ARG A 121 -17.60 7.41 -14.15
CA ARG A 121 -18.65 6.44 -13.81
C ARG A 121 -18.70 5.31 -14.83
N SER A 122 -18.70 4.09 -14.34
CA SER A 122 -18.83 2.85 -15.11
C SER A 122 -20.04 2.09 -14.57
N GLY A 123 -21.20 2.27 -15.22
CA GLY A 123 -22.47 1.72 -14.74
C GLY A 123 -22.84 2.22 -13.34
N ARG A 124 -22.80 1.33 -12.35
CA ARG A 124 -23.11 1.60 -10.94
C ARG A 124 -21.89 1.96 -10.08
N ILE A 125 -20.71 2.05 -10.67
CA ILE A 125 -19.45 2.31 -9.97
C ILE A 125 -18.92 3.71 -10.33
N PHE A 126 -18.59 4.49 -9.30
CA PHE A 126 -17.82 5.73 -9.42
C PHE A 126 -16.34 5.43 -9.16
N HIS A 127 -15.49 5.85 -10.09
CA HIS A 127 -14.05 5.81 -9.89
C HIS A 127 -13.64 6.98 -9.00
N ILE A 128 -13.16 6.67 -7.79
CA ILE A 128 -12.68 7.68 -6.85
C ILE A 128 -11.18 7.85 -7.04
N LYS A 129 -10.76 9.10 -7.25
CA LYS A 129 -9.38 9.49 -7.49
C LYS A 129 -9.03 10.72 -6.65
N ALA A 130 -7.77 10.83 -6.24
CA ALA A 130 -7.21 12.10 -5.81
C ALA A 130 -6.70 12.86 -7.05
N ILE A 131 -6.87 14.17 -7.08
CA ILE A 131 -6.56 15.01 -8.24
C ILE A 131 -5.40 15.93 -7.89
N THR A 132 -4.28 15.82 -8.61
CA THR A 132 -3.12 16.70 -8.40
C THR A 132 -3.42 18.13 -8.88
N THR A 133 -2.56 19.09 -8.54
CA THR A 133 -2.65 20.46 -9.03
C THR A 133 -2.58 20.54 -10.56
N ASP A 134 -1.90 19.59 -11.19
CA ASP A 134 -1.74 19.51 -12.65
C ASP A 134 -2.85 18.68 -13.31
N GLY A 135 -3.83 18.21 -12.53
CA GLY A 135 -4.99 17.45 -13.03
C GLY A 135 -4.77 15.95 -13.16
N GLU A 136 -3.64 15.40 -12.73
CA GLU A 136 -3.39 13.96 -12.76
C GLU A 136 -4.29 13.22 -11.76
N LEU A 137 -4.73 12.01 -12.14
CA LEU A 137 -5.70 11.22 -11.39
C LEU A 137 -5.05 10.04 -10.67
N LEU A 138 -4.83 10.21 -9.37
CA LEU A 138 -4.21 9.22 -8.50
C LEU A 138 -5.22 8.19 -8.00
N GLY A 139 -4.91 6.90 -8.10
CA GLY A 139 -5.74 5.82 -7.57
C GLY A 139 -5.91 5.92 -6.05
N VAL A 140 -7.13 5.82 -5.54
CA VAL A 140 -7.38 5.72 -4.08
C VAL A 140 -7.60 4.27 -3.70
N LYS A 141 -6.80 3.76 -2.75
CA LYS A 141 -6.80 2.37 -2.31
C LYS A 141 -7.00 2.26 -0.80
N ALA A 142 -7.65 1.18 -0.39
CA ALA A 142 -7.60 0.70 0.98
C ALA A 142 -6.47 -0.32 1.10
N ILE A 143 -5.64 -0.18 2.14
CA ILE A 143 -4.43 -0.97 2.36
C ILE A 143 -4.49 -1.62 3.74
N ALA A 144 -4.53 -2.94 3.78
CA ALA A 144 -4.48 -3.71 5.02
C ALA A 144 -3.06 -3.71 5.61
N PRO A 145 -2.92 -3.93 6.93
CA PRO A 145 -1.60 -4.09 7.56
C PRO A 145 -0.78 -5.26 7.00
N ASP A 146 -1.44 -6.34 6.57
CA ASP A 146 -0.79 -7.49 5.91
C ASP A 146 -0.35 -7.20 4.45
N GLY A 147 -0.68 -6.00 3.97
CA GLY A 147 -0.45 -5.52 2.63
C GLY A 147 -1.51 -5.96 1.63
N ARG A 148 -2.71 -6.43 1.99
CA ARG A 148 -3.78 -6.57 0.97
C ARG A 148 -4.32 -5.22 0.52
N PHE A 149 -4.77 -5.14 -0.73
CA PHE A 149 -5.22 -3.90 -1.35
C PHE A 149 -6.56 -4.01 -2.03
N TYR A 150 -7.41 -3.01 -1.79
CA TYR A 150 -8.75 -2.87 -2.34
C TYR A 150 -8.90 -1.50 -3.01
N ASP A 151 -9.69 -1.45 -4.06
CA ASP A 151 -10.08 -0.22 -4.75
C ASP A 151 -11.12 0.53 -3.95
N VAL A 152 -10.89 1.82 -3.69
CA VAL A 152 -11.94 2.67 -3.12
C VAL A 152 -12.79 3.23 -4.24
N LYS A 153 -14.08 2.88 -4.23
CA LYS A 153 -15.04 3.25 -5.26
C LYS A 153 -16.33 3.79 -4.63
N GLY A 154 -17.08 4.58 -5.39
CA GLY A 154 -18.48 4.84 -5.08
C GLY A 154 -19.34 3.72 -5.66
N VAL A 155 -20.22 3.13 -4.86
CA VAL A 155 -21.11 2.04 -5.26
C VAL A 155 -22.55 2.53 -5.12
N LYS A 156 -23.26 2.44 -6.23
CA LYS A 156 -24.66 2.82 -6.34
C LYS A 156 -25.53 1.57 -6.49
N MET A 157 -26.62 1.47 -5.75
CA MET A 157 -27.52 0.32 -5.77
C MET A 157 -28.82 0.64 -6.50
N LEU A 158 -29.29 1.89 -6.42
CA LEU A 158 -30.52 2.37 -7.04
C LEU A 158 -30.23 3.16 -8.32
N ASP A 159 -31.21 3.26 -9.20
CA ASP A 159 -31.07 4.04 -10.44
C ASP A 159 -31.37 5.54 -10.23
N ASP A 160 -32.07 5.88 -9.15
CA ASP A 160 -32.42 7.26 -8.78
C ASP A 160 -31.18 8.13 -8.53
N PRO A 161 -31.18 9.44 -8.88
CA PRO A 161 -30.04 10.32 -8.61
C PRO A 161 -29.65 10.39 -7.13
N VAL A 162 -30.64 10.31 -6.24
CA VAL A 162 -30.45 10.27 -4.78
C VAL A 162 -30.58 8.81 -4.34
N GLU A 163 -29.48 8.22 -3.90
CA GLU A 163 -29.43 6.87 -3.34
C GLU A 163 -30.13 6.80 -1.98
N MET A 164 -29.83 7.79 -1.12
CA MET A 164 -30.41 7.92 0.21
C MET A 164 -30.17 9.34 0.73
N LYS A 165 -30.76 9.66 1.88
CA LYS A 165 -30.38 10.82 2.68
C LYS A 165 -29.71 10.38 3.98
N VAL A 166 -28.65 11.08 4.37
CA VAL A 166 -28.04 10.95 5.71
C VAL A 166 -28.26 12.29 6.41
N GLY A 167 -29.19 12.32 7.36
CA GLY A 167 -29.77 13.58 7.81
C GLY A 167 -30.44 14.30 6.63
N ASN A 168 -30.03 15.54 6.37
CA ASN A 168 -30.52 16.34 5.24
C ASN A 168 -29.62 16.27 3.99
N VAL A 169 -28.54 15.48 4.01
CA VAL A 169 -27.56 15.41 2.92
C VAL A 169 -28.00 14.37 1.87
N PRO A 170 -28.22 14.77 0.61
CA PRO A 170 -28.53 13.83 -0.47
C PRO A 170 -27.25 13.10 -0.92
N VAL A 171 -27.26 11.77 -0.81
CA VAL A 171 -26.14 10.89 -1.17
C VAL A 171 -26.39 10.30 -2.54
N ALA A 172 -25.39 10.35 -3.42
CA ALA A 172 -25.44 9.76 -4.75
C ALA A 172 -25.00 8.29 -4.76
N ALA A 173 -24.02 7.93 -3.92
CA ALA A 173 -23.48 6.57 -3.82
C ALA A 173 -22.75 6.35 -2.48
N HIS A 174 -22.61 5.08 -2.10
CA HIS A 174 -21.84 4.64 -0.92
C HIS A 174 -20.36 4.57 -1.27
N VAL A 175 -19.45 5.11 -0.44
CA VAL A 175 -18.02 4.86 -0.64
C VAL A 175 -17.64 3.54 0.03
N LYS A 176 -17.09 2.62 -0.76
CA LYS A 176 -16.72 1.25 -0.34
C LYS A 176 -15.32 0.93 -0.84
N ALA A 177 -14.62 0.07 -0.12
CA ALA A 177 -13.43 -0.58 -0.65
C ALA A 177 -13.81 -1.98 -1.15
N LEU A 178 -13.40 -2.31 -2.38
CA LEU A 178 -13.74 -3.55 -3.09
C LEU A 178 -12.46 -4.25 -3.57
N PRO A 179 -12.44 -5.58 -3.72
CA PRO A 179 -11.35 -6.27 -4.39
C PRO A 179 -11.03 -5.60 -5.72
N GLN A 180 -9.74 -5.45 -6.02
CA GLN A 180 -9.33 -4.98 -7.33
C GLN A 180 -9.79 -5.98 -8.38
N VAL A 181 -10.52 -5.49 -9.38
CA VAL A 181 -10.73 -6.20 -10.64
C VAL A 181 -9.62 -5.70 -11.54
N GLY A 182 -8.71 -6.58 -11.95
CA GLY A 182 -7.53 -6.20 -12.73
C GLY A 182 -7.90 -5.26 -13.87
N GLY A 183 -7.22 -4.13 -13.99
CA GLY A 183 -7.47 -3.16 -15.05
C GLY A 183 -6.51 -3.34 -16.22
N ASP A 184 -6.54 -2.36 -17.10
CA ASP A 184 -5.80 -2.39 -18.35
C ASP A 184 -4.29 -2.30 -18.08
N LEU A 185 -3.58 -3.35 -18.49
CA LEU A 185 -2.14 -3.52 -18.26
C LEU A 185 -1.32 -2.74 -19.28
N GLU A 186 -1.60 -1.44 -19.37
CA GLU A 186 -0.84 -0.51 -20.20
C GLU A 186 0.56 -0.26 -19.60
N ASP A 187 0.67 -0.41 -18.27
CA ASP A 187 1.91 -0.21 -17.53
C ASP A 187 2.85 -1.43 -17.67
N LEU A 188 3.89 -1.28 -18.50
CA LEU A 188 4.89 -2.33 -18.72
C LEU A 188 5.89 -2.49 -17.56
N ILE A 189 6.02 -1.48 -16.69
CA ILE A 189 7.03 -1.43 -15.63
C ILE A 189 6.37 -0.97 -14.33
N TRP A 190 6.39 -1.83 -13.32
CA TRP A 190 5.78 -1.56 -12.02
C TRP A 190 6.85 -1.42 -10.93
N ASN A 191 6.58 -0.57 -9.96
CA ASN A 191 7.41 -0.42 -8.77
C ASN A 191 7.35 -1.68 -7.92
N VAL A 192 8.42 -2.07 -7.23
CA VAL A 192 8.39 -3.17 -6.26
C VAL A 192 8.71 -2.60 -4.88
N LYS A 193 7.78 -2.77 -3.93
CA LYS A 193 7.85 -2.16 -2.60
C LYS A 193 7.31 -3.10 -1.53
N ALA A 194 7.85 -2.98 -0.32
CA ALA A 194 7.24 -3.55 0.88
C ALA A 194 6.19 -2.59 1.41
N ILE A 195 5.18 -3.11 2.10
CA ILE A 195 4.06 -2.30 2.61
C ILE A 195 4.16 -2.26 4.13
N GLY A 196 4.37 -1.06 4.66
CA GLY A 196 4.34 -0.82 6.10
C GLY A 196 2.95 -1.00 6.69
N MET A 197 2.88 -1.20 8.00
CA MET A 197 1.62 -1.42 8.73
C MET A 197 0.65 -0.22 8.65
N ASP A 198 1.18 0.97 8.40
CA ASP A 198 0.45 2.22 8.17
C ASP A 198 0.04 2.41 6.69
N GLY A 199 0.34 1.45 5.82
CA GLY A 199 0.10 1.49 4.39
C GLY A 199 1.10 2.35 3.60
N HIS A 200 2.18 2.82 4.21
CA HIS A 200 3.25 3.50 3.49
C HIS A 200 4.24 2.50 2.87
N PRO A 201 4.53 2.65 1.56
CA PRO A 201 5.47 1.78 0.87
C PRO A 201 6.92 2.05 1.26
N ILE A 202 7.69 0.96 1.38
CA ILE A 202 9.12 0.92 1.67
C ILE A 202 9.84 0.41 0.43
N ASP A 203 10.89 1.11 0.02
CA ASP A 203 11.59 0.81 -1.21
C ASP A 203 12.35 -0.52 -1.15
N LEU A 204 12.25 -1.34 -2.19
CA LEU A 204 13.11 -2.50 -2.38
C LEU A 204 14.17 -2.21 -3.42
N LYS A 205 15.43 -2.42 -3.04
CA LYS A 205 16.60 -2.19 -3.90
C LYS A 205 17.50 -3.42 -3.91
N ALA A 206 18.16 -3.64 -5.04
CA ALA A 206 19.33 -4.50 -5.07
C ALA A 206 20.54 -3.70 -4.58
N VAL A 207 21.38 -4.33 -3.78
CA VAL A 207 22.54 -3.70 -3.14
C VAL A 207 23.78 -4.52 -3.46
N ASP A 208 24.80 -3.85 -3.99
CA ASP A 208 26.11 -4.47 -4.28
C ASP A 208 27.01 -4.51 -3.04
N ALA A 209 28.21 -5.09 -3.18
CA ALA A 209 29.18 -5.18 -2.09
C ALA A 209 29.76 -3.81 -1.66
N ALA A 210 29.76 -2.82 -2.55
CA ALA A 210 30.20 -1.45 -2.27
C ALA A 210 29.09 -0.61 -1.59
N GLY A 211 27.87 -1.13 -1.52
CA GLY A 211 26.71 -0.49 -0.91
C GLY A 211 25.88 0.38 -1.85
N HIS A 212 26.20 0.40 -3.16
CA HIS A 212 25.39 1.06 -4.18
C HIS A 212 24.02 0.39 -4.27
N VAL A 213 23.00 1.19 -4.60
CA VAL A 213 21.60 0.76 -4.64
C VAL A 213 21.06 0.83 -6.06
N HIS A 214 20.34 -0.21 -6.44
CA HIS A 214 19.80 -0.38 -7.79
C HIS A 214 18.29 -0.63 -7.70
N ALA A 215 17.55 -0.07 -8.67
CA ALA A 215 16.10 -0.22 -8.70
C ALA A 215 15.69 -1.68 -8.91
N VAL A 216 14.65 -2.11 -8.19
CA VAL A 216 13.95 -3.37 -8.43
C VAL A 216 12.56 -3.03 -8.96
N LYS A 217 12.19 -3.67 -10.07
CA LYS A 217 10.92 -3.42 -10.77
C LYS A 217 10.32 -4.75 -11.22
N ALA A 218 9.00 -4.75 -11.43
CA ALA A 218 8.31 -5.85 -12.09
C ALA A 218 8.02 -5.46 -13.54
N PHE A 219 8.22 -6.38 -14.48
CA PHE A 219 8.10 -6.15 -15.91
C PHE A 219 7.07 -7.09 -16.52
N VAL A 220 6.18 -6.54 -17.34
CA VAL A 220 5.42 -7.36 -18.29
C VAL A 220 6.39 -7.76 -19.40
N GLU A 221 6.68 -9.05 -19.50
CA GLU A 221 7.52 -9.62 -20.56
C GLU A 221 6.76 -10.77 -21.22
N ASP A 222 7.11 -11.07 -22.47
CA ASP A 222 6.54 -12.16 -23.27
C ASP A 222 5.01 -12.12 -23.43
N GLY A 223 4.41 -10.94 -23.30
CA GLY A 223 2.96 -10.74 -23.36
C GLY A 223 2.19 -11.37 -22.18
N ASN A 224 2.88 -11.93 -21.18
CA ASN A 224 2.23 -12.51 -20.02
C ASN A 224 1.84 -11.41 -19.03
N THR A 225 0.60 -11.00 -19.17
CA THR A 225 -0.04 -10.01 -18.33
C THR A 225 -0.47 -10.56 -16.97
N GLN A 226 -0.47 -11.88 -16.75
CA GLN A 226 -0.85 -12.47 -15.46
C GLN A 226 0.35 -12.68 -14.54
N VAL A 227 1.53 -12.93 -15.09
CA VAL A 227 2.75 -13.17 -14.29
C VAL A 227 3.88 -12.30 -14.81
N MET A 228 4.34 -11.37 -13.97
CA MET A 228 5.41 -10.42 -14.33
C MET A 228 6.75 -10.85 -13.76
N ASP A 229 7.82 -10.56 -14.49
CA ASP A 229 9.19 -10.82 -14.04
C ASP A 229 9.69 -9.73 -13.10
N VAL A 230 10.21 -10.14 -11.93
CA VAL A 230 10.88 -9.21 -11.00
C VAL A 230 12.36 -9.17 -11.32
N LYS A 231 12.86 -7.97 -11.65
CA LYS A 231 14.25 -7.75 -12.05
C LYS A 231 14.86 -6.53 -11.38
N ALA A 232 16.16 -6.58 -11.14
CA ALA A 232 16.94 -5.42 -10.74
C ALA A 232 17.56 -4.75 -11.98
N LEU A 233 17.71 -3.44 -11.95
CA LEU A 233 18.33 -2.64 -13.00
C LEU A 233 19.76 -2.28 -12.60
N ILE A 234 20.73 -3.05 -13.09
CA ILE A 234 22.15 -2.93 -12.72
C ILE A 234 22.95 -2.66 -13.99
N ASP A 235 23.72 -1.58 -13.99
CA ASP A 235 24.56 -1.15 -15.13
C ASP A 235 23.84 -1.13 -16.47
N GLY A 236 22.61 -0.58 -16.47
CA GLY A 236 21.75 -0.49 -17.66
C GLY A 236 21.15 -1.83 -18.13
N ARG A 237 21.35 -2.92 -17.38
CA ARG A 237 20.82 -4.25 -17.71
C ARG A 237 19.75 -4.69 -16.71
N LYS A 238 18.77 -5.45 -17.21
CA LYS A 238 17.79 -6.16 -16.37
C LYS A 238 18.41 -7.47 -15.90
N VAL A 239 18.59 -7.64 -14.60
CA VAL A 239 19.07 -8.90 -14.01
C VAL A 239 17.96 -9.59 -13.20
N PRO A 240 17.82 -10.92 -13.29
CA PRO A 240 16.74 -11.63 -12.61
C PRO A 240 16.86 -11.54 -11.09
N VAL A 241 15.73 -11.34 -10.42
CA VAL A 241 15.60 -11.55 -8.96
C VAL A 241 15.04 -12.95 -8.71
N LYS A 242 15.70 -13.69 -7.82
CA LYS A 242 15.40 -15.10 -7.55
C LYS A 242 15.48 -15.41 -6.07
N VAL A 243 14.82 -16.48 -5.66
CA VAL A 243 15.07 -17.13 -4.37
C VAL A 243 16.23 -18.09 -4.56
N VAL A 244 17.28 -17.95 -3.76
CA VAL A 244 18.44 -18.85 -3.79
C VAL A 244 18.35 -19.86 -2.64
N PRO A 245 18.99 -21.04 -2.75
CA PRO A 245 19.11 -21.96 -1.63
C PRO A 245 19.75 -21.29 -0.42
N GLY A 246 19.37 -21.75 0.77
CA GLY A 246 19.87 -21.25 2.04
C GLY A 246 19.44 -22.16 3.18
N GLU A 247 19.96 -21.89 4.37
CA GLU A 247 19.65 -22.64 5.57
C GLU A 247 18.43 -22.04 6.31
N GLY A 248 17.64 -22.91 6.95
CA GLY A 248 16.50 -22.50 7.76
C GLY A 248 15.21 -22.23 6.97
N ALA A 249 14.20 -21.71 7.68
CA ALA A 249 12.84 -21.52 7.16
C ALA A 249 12.66 -20.26 6.28
N GLN A 250 13.67 -19.39 6.21
CA GLN A 250 13.64 -18.16 5.44
C GLN A 250 14.79 -18.14 4.44
N LEU A 251 14.45 -18.17 3.15
CA LEU A 251 15.43 -18.27 2.09
C LEU A 251 15.82 -16.89 1.56
N PRO A 252 17.09 -16.68 1.17
CA PRO A 252 17.53 -15.39 0.64
C PRO A 252 16.89 -15.07 -0.72
N VAL A 253 16.52 -13.81 -0.91
CA VAL A 253 16.12 -13.27 -2.21
C VAL A 253 17.27 -12.40 -2.74
N LYS A 254 17.72 -12.70 -3.96
CA LYS A 254 18.92 -12.10 -4.56
C LYS A 254 18.69 -11.71 -6.01
N ALA A 255 19.38 -10.66 -6.46
CA ALA A 255 19.56 -10.38 -7.88
C ALA A 255 20.83 -11.08 -8.37
N ILE A 256 20.81 -11.59 -9.60
CA ILE A 256 21.88 -12.43 -10.16
C ILE A 256 22.39 -11.81 -11.45
N GLY A 257 23.59 -11.23 -11.41
CA GLY A 257 24.25 -10.61 -12.53
C GLY A 257 24.60 -11.61 -13.64
N ALA A 258 24.78 -11.10 -14.86
CA ALA A 258 25.21 -11.92 -16.01
C ALA A 258 26.63 -12.50 -15.84
N ASP A 259 27.45 -11.81 -15.04
CA ASP A 259 28.79 -12.18 -14.59
C ASP A 259 28.80 -13.15 -13.40
N GLY A 260 27.62 -13.56 -12.91
CA GLY A 260 27.48 -14.41 -11.73
C GLY A 260 27.54 -13.65 -10.39
N ASN A 261 27.71 -12.32 -10.41
CA ASN A 261 27.71 -11.52 -9.20
C ASN A 261 26.32 -11.55 -8.52
N ILE A 262 26.32 -11.66 -7.19
CA ILE A 262 25.10 -11.78 -6.39
C ILE A 262 24.85 -10.50 -5.60
N TYR A 263 23.68 -9.91 -5.81
CA TYR A 263 23.27 -8.66 -5.19
C TYR A 263 22.21 -8.94 -4.13
N ALA A 264 22.35 -8.34 -2.95
CA ALA A 264 21.36 -8.49 -1.90
C ALA A 264 20.10 -7.69 -2.23
N ILE A 265 18.92 -8.28 -2.09
CA ILE A 265 17.68 -7.49 -2.10
C ILE A 265 17.40 -7.00 -0.68
N LYS A 266 17.26 -5.69 -0.53
CA LYS A 266 17.06 -5.01 0.76
C LYS A 266 15.85 -4.09 0.69
N ALA A 267 15.10 -4.04 1.80
CA ALA A 267 14.15 -2.97 2.06
C ALA A 267 14.91 -1.78 2.65
N ILE A 268 14.68 -0.58 2.13
CA ILE A 268 15.33 0.66 2.55
C ILE A 268 14.30 1.54 3.24
N PHE A 269 14.41 1.66 4.56
CA PHE A 269 13.50 2.43 5.40
C PHE A 269 13.80 3.94 5.32
N PRO A 270 12.84 4.82 5.69
CA PRO A 270 13.02 6.27 5.61
C PRO A 270 14.21 6.81 6.42
N ASP A 271 14.58 6.14 7.50
CA ASP A 271 15.75 6.47 8.34
C ASP A 271 17.09 5.98 7.74
N GLY A 272 17.05 5.35 6.56
CA GLY A 272 18.20 4.75 5.89
C GLY A 272 18.51 3.32 6.32
N THR A 273 17.80 2.77 7.30
CA THR A 273 17.96 1.39 7.76
C THR A 273 17.70 0.42 6.60
N ARG A 274 18.57 -0.59 6.46
CA ARG A 274 18.47 -1.60 5.40
C ARG A 274 18.18 -2.96 6.00
N SER A 275 17.03 -3.54 5.66
CA SER A 275 16.65 -4.85 6.16
C SER A 275 16.56 -5.90 5.07
N ASP A 276 16.65 -7.15 5.50
CA ASP A 276 16.58 -8.30 4.60
C ASP A 276 15.20 -8.47 3.97
N VAL A 277 15.22 -8.91 2.71
CA VAL A 277 14.06 -9.47 2.02
C VAL A 277 14.28 -10.96 1.85
N LYS A 278 13.31 -11.75 2.31
CA LYS A 278 13.37 -13.21 2.33
C LYS A 278 12.13 -13.82 1.70
N ALA A 279 12.31 -15.02 1.17
CA ALA A 279 11.20 -15.92 0.88
C ALA A 279 10.89 -16.71 2.15
N VAL A 280 9.65 -16.64 2.59
CA VAL A 280 9.14 -17.35 3.76
C VAL A 280 8.26 -18.49 3.25
N THR A 281 8.37 -19.66 3.87
CA THR A 281 7.60 -20.86 3.52
C THR A 281 6.12 -20.50 3.35
N GLY A 282 5.57 -20.81 2.18
CA GLY A 282 4.15 -20.77 1.91
C GLY A 282 3.59 -22.17 1.72
N THR A 283 2.35 -22.26 1.26
CA THR A 283 1.69 -23.54 0.99
C THR A 283 2.06 -24.05 -0.40
N GLY A 284 2.51 -25.31 -0.48
CA GLY A 284 2.85 -25.98 -1.74
C GLY A 284 4.00 -25.30 -2.49
N GLN A 285 3.77 -25.01 -3.76
CA GLN A 285 4.77 -24.47 -4.70
C GLN A 285 4.93 -22.93 -4.69
N VAL A 286 4.31 -22.26 -3.72
CA VAL A 286 4.32 -20.79 -3.62
C VAL A 286 4.97 -20.35 -2.31
N LEU A 287 5.99 -19.50 -2.42
CA LEU A 287 6.68 -18.86 -1.31
C LEU A 287 6.23 -17.40 -1.19
N SER A 288 5.99 -16.94 0.03
CA SER A 288 5.70 -15.52 0.27
C SER A 288 7.01 -14.73 0.32
N ILE A 289 7.13 -13.66 -0.46
CA ILE A 289 8.25 -12.73 -0.33
C ILE A 289 7.89 -11.66 0.68
N LYS A 290 8.74 -11.50 1.69
CA LYS A 290 8.54 -10.57 2.82
C LYS A 290 9.80 -9.74 3.05
N ALA A 291 9.61 -8.46 3.34
CA ALA A 291 10.65 -7.66 3.96
C ALA A 291 10.55 -7.81 5.47
N ILE A 292 11.69 -7.85 6.16
CA ILE A 292 11.75 -7.99 7.62
C ILE A 292 11.97 -6.60 8.19
N ALA A 293 11.01 -6.06 8.91
CA ALA A 293 11.17 -4.77 9.58
C ALA A 293 12.23 -4.85 10.70
N PRO A 294 12.80 -3.72 11.16
CA PRO A 294 13.81 -3.71 12.23
C PRO A 294 13.35 -4.38 13.53
N ASP A 295 12.04 -4.39 13.80
CA ASP A 295 11.41 -5.06 14.94
C ASP A 295 11.08 -6.54 14.68
N GLY A 296 11.46 -7.08 13.52
CA GLY A 296 11.22 -8.46 13.10
C GLY A 296 9.88 -8.71 12.41
N GLN A 297 9.01 -7.71 12.26
CA GLN A 297 7.73 -7.90 11.58
C GLN A 297 7.90 -8.23 10.09
N LEU A 298 7.05 -9.11 9.57
CA LEU A 298 7.08 -9.52 8.16
C LEU A 298 6.13 -8.67 7.31
N LEU A 299 6.70 -7.76 6.54
CA LEU A 299 5.95 -6.85 5.66
C LEU A 299 5.69 -7.49 4.30
N GLY A 300 4.45 -7.37 3.81
CA GLY A 300 4.08 -7.84 2.48
C GLY A 300 4.84 -7.09 1.39
N VAL A 301 5.33 -7.81 0.37
CA VAL A 301 5.98 -7.21 -0.80
C VAL A 301 5.03 -7.25 -1.99
N LYS A 302 4.86 -6.11 -2.65
CA LYS A 302 3.98 -5.92 -3.80
C LYS A 302 4.70 -5.29 -4.97
N SER A 303 4.20 -5.54 -6.17
CA SER A 303 4.40 -4.60 -7.26
C SER A 303 3.24 -3.62 -7.36
N ILE A 304 3.53 -2.37 -7.69
CA ILE A 304 2.60 -1.24 -7.74
C ILE A 304 2.74 -0.54 -9.09
N SER A 305 1.66 -0.52 -9.88
CA SER A 305 1.63 0.19 -11.15
C SER A 305 1.59 1.71 -10.95
N PRO A 306 2.02 2.49 -11.94
CA PRO A 306 1.81 3.95 -11.98
C PRO A 306 0.37 4.41 -11.70
N HIS A 307 -0.62 3.64 -12.13
CA HIS A 307 -2.04 3.93 -11.86
C HIS A 307 -2.57 3.36 -10.53
N GLY A 308 -1.67 2.76 -9.77
CA GLY A 308 -1.91 2.23 -8.44
C GLY A 308 -2.50 0.83 -8.43
N GLU A 309 -2.45 0.06 -9.51
CA GLU A 309 -2.78 -1.37 -9.46
C GLU A 309 -1.72 -2.16 -8.70
N LEU A 310 -2.10 -3.27 -8.06
CA LEU A 310 -1.17 -4.01 -7.20
C LEU A 310 -1.18 -5.51 -7.44
N ARG A 311 -0.01 -6.11 -7.27
CA ARG A 311 0.21 -7.56 -7.37
C ARG A 311 1.08 -8.06 -6.24
N ASP A 312 0.85 -9.31 -5.87
CA ASP A 312 1.68 -10.01 -4.90
C ASP A 312 3.03 -10.35 -5.49
N ILE A 313 4.11 -10.12 -4.74
CA ILE A 313 5.41 -10.68 -5.09
C ILE A 313 5.57 -12.03 -4.39
N LYS A 314 5.70 -13.09 -5.19
CA LYS A 314 5.81 -14.47 -4.72
C LYS A 314 7.04 -15.14 -5.32
N GLY A 315 7.58 -16.13 -4.61
CA GLY A 315 8.49 -17.12 -5.18
C GLY A 315 7.68 -18.30 -5.71
N LEU A 316 7.87 -18.67 -6.97
CA LEU A 316 7.22 -19.82 -7.60
C LEU A 316 8.24 -20.92 -7.88
N THR A 317 7.95 -22.14 -7.44
CA THR A 317 8.74 -23.33 -7.76
C THR A 317 7.90 -24.27 -8.61
N PHE A 318 8.53 -24.99 -9.54
CA PHE A 318 7.85 -25.93 -10.43
C PHE A 318 8.34 -27.37 -10.22
N VAL A 319 9.34 -27.59 -9.35
CA VAL A 319 9.86 -28.92 -9.00
C VAL A 319 9.87 -29.15 -7.48
N GLU A 320 9.39 -30.31 -7.04
CA GLU A 320 9.48 -30.75 -5.64
C GLU A 320 10.70 -31.66 -5.40
N PRO A 321 11.33 -31.60 -4.21
CA PRO A 321 12.06 -30.49 -3.64
C PRO A 321 13.55 -30.49 -4.08
N GLY A 322 14.08 -29.33 -4.51
CA GLY A 322 15.52 -29.18 -4.77
C GLY A 322 15.94 -27.82 -5.32
N THR A 323 17.04 -27.82 -6.07
CA THR A 323 17.43 -26.71 -6.95
C THR A 323 16.52 -26.74 -8.18
N GLU A 324 15.79 -25.66 -8.41
CA GLU A 324 14.91 -25.48 -9.57
C GLU A 324 15.72 -25.46 -10.88
N THR A 325 16.77 -24.66 -10.90
CA THR A 325 17.67 -24.49 -12.04
C THR A 325 18.94 -23.76 -11.61
N THR A 326 19.86 -23.51 -12.55
CA THR A 326 20.98 -22.60 -12.37
C THR A 326 20.82 -21.39 -13.30
N VAL A 327 21.14 -20.20 -12.80
CA VAL A 327 21.15 -18.96 -13.58
C VAL A 327 22.50 -18.31 -13.37
N ASN A 328 23.28 -18.14 -14.44
CA ASN A 328 24.62 -17.55 -14.42
C ASN A 328 25.53 -18.18 -13.34
N GLY A 329 25.48 -19.51 -13.21
CA GLY A 329 26.25 -20.26 -12.22
C GLY A 329 25.67 -20.31 -10.81
N ALA A 330 24.60 -19.56 -10.52
CA ALA A 330 23.95 -19.57 -9.22
C ALA A 330 22.76 -20.55 -9.19
N ALA A 331 22.73 -21.43 -8.19
CA ALA A 331 21.59 -22.32 -7.95
C ALA A 331 20.36 -21.51 -7.50
N ILE A 332 19.20 -21.85 -8.07
CA ILE A 332 17.93 -21.18 -7.82
C ILE A 332 16.98 -22.14 -7.13
N ARG A 333 16.25 -21.65 -6.11
CA ARG A 333 15.17 -22.39 -5.45
C ARG A 333 13.79 -22.03 -5.98
N ALA A 334 13.57 -20.77 -6.36
CA ALA A 334 12.30 -20.33 -6.92
C ALA A 334 12.45 -19.06 -7.77
N HIS A 335 11.52 -18.88 -8.70
CA HIS A 335 11.39 -17.70 -9.54
C HIS A 335 10.60 -16.62 -8.79
N VAL A 336 11.17 -15.43 -8.61
CA VAL A 336 10.41 -14.31 -8.00
C VAL A 336 9.59 -13.63 -9.09
N LYS A 337 8.27 -13.61 -8.91
CA LYS A 337 7.29 -13.11 -9.87
C LYS A 337 6.28 -12.20 -9.19
N ALA A 338 5.74 -11.24 -9.94
CA ALA A 338 4.53 -10.53 -9.54
C ALA A 338 3.29 -11.22 -10.11
N VAL A 339 2.34 -11.56 -9.26
CA VAL A 339 1.13 -12.31 -9.60
C VAL A 339 -0.11 -11.60 -9.06
N PRO A 340 -1.31 -11.79 -9.64
CA PRO A 340 -2.52 -11.16 -9.15
C PRO A 340 -2.74 -11.54 -7.69
N GLN A 341 -3.20 -10.57 -6.90
CA GLN A 341 -3.57 -10.84 -5.52
C GLN A 341 -4.77 -11.80 -5.51
N VAL A 342 -4.66 -12.88 -4.75
CA VAL A 342 -5.82 -13.75 -4.47
C VAL A 342 -6.63 -13.11 -3.34
N PRO A 343 -7.96 -12.92 -3.49
CA PRO A 343 -8.83 -12.31 -2.48
C PRO A 343 -8.76 -12.94 -1.09
#